data_AF-A0A7C5T373-F1
#
_entry.id   AF-A0A7C5T373-F1
#
_cell.length_a   1.000
_cell.length_b   1.000
_cell.length_c   1.000
_cell.angle_alpha   90.00
_cell.angle_beta   90.00
_cell.angle_gamma   90.00
#
_symmetry.space_group_name_H-M   'P 1'
#
loop_
_entity.id
_entity.type
_entity.pdbx_description
1 polymer ?
#
loop_
_entity_poly.entity_id
_entity_poly.type
_entity_poly.pdbx_seq_one_letter_code
_entity_poly.pdbx_strand_id
1 'polypeptide(L)'
;MSRARTVGVLVVALLTLAPVLALPTARAAVSYVVVVDLSHGQGVKGLDVFLKTLYDAEVYLIVPSKEFYEALSPQIKALATGYYIGNLAKFKDPATGREYTLTGIYTDLLIIPQPTKPIAADEVDAVISYLKTRGGGLWVAGDSDYGAGEDVIRMVNDFMIAIGANIVLDYLSVADPISNCGADYRVVALVRPPKELEFLAYGAEKILMHGPGVVAFYNPATDTFEKLTDVLKTRDDIKVIVWSSPNGTIVENNAKIRGIAYEIGSVGTFPMVVAQIMPQYNNAVVILSSETPIGGYQPMITAQYYLVYLDGPRFVRNLVLWASRYMGELKYVAQVGATLGTYRTEIEKLAEALTAVQNSIKSVESSVKELRTDVESLKASTSNLANQLQQQISRVDGRIDSLSRDLDRVSGDVKALGSDLSAVSTVTYVALAIALVSLTLSVLRWVKK
;
A
#
# COMPACT_ATOMS: atom_id res chain seq x y z
N MET A 1 14.48 -21.18 26.69
CA MET A 1 13.41 -20.33 26.13
C MET A 1 13.83 -19.44 24.94
N SER A 2 15.10 -19.45 24.47
CA SER A 2 15.53 -18.57 23.36
C SER A 2 15.31 -19.13 21.95
N ARG A 3 15.19 -20.45 21.77
CA ARG A 3 15.04 -21.08 20.44
C ARG A 3 13.61 -21.05 19.87
N ALA A 4 12.58 -20.96 20.72
CA ALA A 4 11.19 -20.94 20.27
C ALA A 4 10.78 -19.59 19.63
N ARG A 5 11.39 -18.47 20.04
CA ARG A 5 11.09 -17.14 19.50
C ARG A 5 11.70 -16.92 18.10
N THR A 6 12.83 -17.53 17.79
CA THR A 6 13.49 -17.38 16.48
C THR A 6 12.84 -18.22 15.38
N VAL A 7 12.28 -19.38 15.72
CA VAL A 7 11.60 -20.26 14.75
C VAL A 7 10.21 -19.72 14.38
N GLY A 8 9.48 -19.11 15.31
CA GLY A 8 8.17 -18.51 15.03
C GLY A 8 8.21 -17.34 14.04
N VAL A 9 9.25 -16.51 14.11
CA VAL A 9 9.40 -15.34 13.20
C VAL A 9 9.83 -15.78 11.79
N LEU A 10 10.65 -16.83 11.67
CA LEU A 10 11.08 -17.34 10.36
C LEU A 10 9.97 -18.08 9.60
N VAL A 11 9.10 -18.82 10.30
CA VAL A 11 8.00 -19.57 9.68
C VAL A 11 6.91 -18.62 9.17
N VAL A 12 6.63 -17.52 9.89
CA VAL A 12 5.69 -16.49 9.43
C VAL A 12 6.26 -15.72 8.22
N ALA A 13 7.57 -15.44 8.18
CA ALA A 13 8.20 -14.80 7.03
C ALA A 13 8.27 -15.70 5.76
N LEU A 14 8.41 -17.01 5.92
CA LEU A 14 8.42 -17.95 4.79
C LEU A 14 7.01 -18.26 4.24
N LEU A 15 5.98 -18.23 5.10
CA LEU A 15 4.58 -18.45 4.68
C LEU A 15 3.95 -17.22 4.00
N THR A 16 4.44 -16.01 4.27
CA THR A 16 3.98 -14.79 3.58
C THR A 16 4.65 -14.57 2.20
N LEU A 17 5.83 -15.16 1.94
CA LEU A 17 6.51 -15.07 0.65
C LEU A 17 6.11 -16.16 -0.36
N ALA A 18 5.61 -17.31 0.09
CA ALA A 18 5.28 -18.43 -0.79
C ALA A 18 4.21 -18.12 -1.87
N PRO A 19 3.17 -17.29 -1.63
CA PRO A 19 2.20 -16.96 -2.68
C PRO A 19 2.76 -15.98 -3.74
N VAL A 20 3.86 -15.28 -3.46
CA VAL A 20 4.46 -14.29 -4.36
C VAL A 20 5.30 -14.95 -5.46
N LEU A 21 5.70 -16.22 -5.30
CA LEU A 21 6.56 -16.94 -6.23
C LEU A 21 5.81 -17.90 -7.19
N ALA A 22 4.50 -18.08 -7.01
CA ALA A 22 3.69 -18.84 -7.94
C ALA A 22 3.24 -17.95 -9.12
N LEU A 23 4.19 -17.58 -9.99
CA LEU A 23 3.85 -16.95 -11.26
C LEU A 23 3.05 -17.95 -12.10
N PRO A 24 1.82 -17.62 -12.54
CA PRO A 24 1.08 -18.49 -13.44
C PRO A 24 1.90 -18.68 -14.72
N THR A 25 2.09 -19.93 -15.10
CA THR A 25 2.70 -20.33 -16.38
C THR A 25 2.03 -19.55 -17.51
N ALA A 26 2.84 -18.83 -18.29
CA ALA A 26 2.42 -17.98 -19.40
C ALA A 26 1.38 -18.68 -20.27
N ARG A 27 0.12 -18.29 -20.12
CA ARG A 27 -0.95 -18.60 -21.07
C ARG A 27 -0.53 -17.92 -22.37
N ALA A 28 -0.45 -18.67 -23.48
CA ALA A 28 -0.16 -18.12 -24.81
C ALA A 28 -1.04 -16.87 -25.01
N ALA A 29 -0.41 -15.70 -25.07
CA ALA A 29 -1.11 -14.42 -25.07
C ALA A 29 -1.99 -14.36 -26.33
N VAL A 30 -3.28 -14.08 -26.13
CA VAL A 30 -4.13 -13.61 -27.22
C VAL A 30 -3.61 -12.21 -27.54
N SER A 31 -2.91 -12.05 -28.67
CA SER A 31 -2.43 -10.74 -29.08
C SER A 31 -3.61 -9.81 -29.39
N TYR A 32 -3.47 -8.52 -29.08
CA TYR A 32 -4.40 -7.46 -29.43
C TYR A 32 -3.78 -6.56 -30.49
N VAL A 33 -4.59 -6.05 -31.42
CA VAL A 33 -4.10 -5.33 -32.59
C VAL A 33 -4.14 -3.82 -32.35
N VAL A 34 -2.98 -3.18 -32.34
CA VAL A 34 -2.84 -1.73 -32.25
C VAL A 34 -2.40 -1.19 -33.60
N VAL A 35 -3.13 -0.20 -34.10
CA VAL A 35 -2.79 0.50 -35.33
C VAL A 35 -2.37 1.92 -35.00
N VAL A 36 -1.20 2.34 -35.49
CA VAL A 36 -0.70 3.70 -35.34
C VAL A 36 -0.74 4.37 -36.71
N ASP A 37 -1.46 5.49 -36.80
CA ASP A 37 -1.49 6.32 -37.99
C ASP A 37 -0.28 7.28 -38.04
N LEU A 38 0.46 7.20 -39.13
CA LEU A 38 1.56 8.12 -39.50
C LEU A 38 1.31 8.77 -40.87
N SER A 39 0.14 8.56 -41.48
CA SER A 39 -0.17 9.05 -42.83
C SER A 39 -0.54 10.53 -42.90
N HIS A 40 -0.88 11.14 -41.75
CA HIS A 40 -1.26 12.56 -41.64
C HIS A 40 -0.15 13.43 -41.06
N GLY A 41 1.11 13.06 -41.29
CA GLY A 41 2.27 13.88 -40.94
C GLY A 41 2.65 13.87 -39.45
N GLN A 42 2.27 12.81 -38.73
CA GLN A 42 2.65 12.60 -37.35
C GLN A 42 4.14 12.32 -37.19
N GLY A 43 4.72 12.77 -36.07
CA GLY A 43 6.10 12.47 -35.70
C GLY A 43 6.27 11.03 -35.18
N VAL A 44 7.49 10.50 -35.24
CA VAL A 44 7.80 9.11 -34.84
C VAL A 44 8.65 9.00 -33.56
N LYS A 45 8.93 10.13 -32.90
CA LYS A 45 9.73 10.16 -31.67
C LYS A 45 9.06 9.31 -30.59
N GLY A 46 9.82 8.47 -29.90
CA GLY A 46 9.29 7.58 -28.86
C GLY A 46 8.48 6.37 -29.37
N LEU A 47 8.29 6.22 -30.69
CA LEU A 47 7.62 5.04 -31.26
C LEU A 47 8.39 3.74 -30.95
N ASP A 48 9.72 3.77 -30.88
CA ASP A 48 10.51 2.61 -30.49
C ASP A 48 10.28 2.20 -29.02
N VAL A 49 10.11 3.19 -28.12
CA VAL A 49 9.74 2.96 -26.72
C VAL A 49 8.32 2.41 -26.63
N PHE A 50 7.40 2.94 -27.44
CA PHE A 50 6.02 2.47 -27.53
C PHE A 50 5.95 1.00 -27.94
N LEU A 51 6.66 0.63 -29.01
CA LEU A 51 6.71 -0.76 -29.48
C LEU A 51 7.31 -1.71 -28.43
N LYS A 52 8.36 -1.30 -27.71
CA LYS A 52 8.93 -2.10 -26.60
C LYS A 52 7.97 -2.24 -25.43
N THR A 53 7.17 -1.20 -25.18
CA THR A 53 6.18 -1.17 -24.09
C THR A 53 5.02 -2.13 -24.36
N LEU A 54 4.67 -2.33 -25.63
CA LEU A 54 3.61 -3.21 -26.09
C LEU A 54 4.16 -4.54 -26.63
N TYR A 55 5.03 -5.19 -25.84
CA TYR A 55 5.72 -6.43 -26.22
C TYR A 55 4.80 -7.62 -26.51
N ASP A 56 3.54 -7.54 -26.12
CA ASP A 56 2.49 -8.55 -26.26
C ASP A 56 1.38 -8.15 -27.27
N ALA A 57 1.56 -7.04 -27.98
CA ALA A 57 0.63 -6.55 -28.99
C ALA A 57 1.13 -6.84 -30.41
N GLU A 58 0.19 -6.93 -31.35
CA GLU A 58 0.47 -6.78 -32.78
C GLU A 58 0.33 -5.30 -33.14
N VAL A 59 1.45 -4.63 -33.39
CA VAL A 59 1.46 -3.20 -33.71
C VAL A 59 1.74 -2.97 -35.19
N TYR A 60 0.74 -2.44 -35.90
CA TYR A 60 0.82 -2.09 -37.32
C TYR A 60 0.90 -0.58 -37.51
N LEU A 61 1.74 -0.15 -38.45
CA LEU A 61 1.89 1.26 -38.82
C LEU A 61 1.18 1.56 -40.14
N ILE A 62 0.31 2.56 -40.19
CA ILE A 62 -0.17 3.11 -41.47
C ILE A 62 0.76 4.25 -41.84
N VAL A 63 1.44 4.12 -42.99
CA VAL A 63 2.42 5.10 -43.48
C VAL A 63 1.96 5.69 -44.82
N PRO A 64 2.35 6.93 -45.15
CA PRO A 64 1.91 7.57 -46.39
C PRO A 64 2.59 7.00 -47.63
N SER A 65 3.81 6.45 -47.49
CA SER A 65 4.57 5.89 -48.61
C SER A 65 5.61 4.88 -48.13
N LYS A 66 6.19 4.15 -49.09
CA LYS A 66 7.29 3.20 -48.82
C LYS A 66 8.56 3.93 -48.38
N GLU A 67 8.86 5.06 -48.99
CA GLU A 67 10.04 5.89 -48.71
C GLU A 67 10.00 6.41 -47.26
N PHE A 68 8.80 6.79 -46.77
CA PHE A 68 8.62 7.17 -45.38
C PHE A 68 8.96 6.01 -44.43
N TYR A 69 8.47 4.80 -44.73
CA TYR A 69 8.79 3.62 -43.92
C TYR A 69 10.28 3.28 -43.94
N GLU A 70 10.91 3.35 -45.11
CA GLU A 70 12.34 3.07 -45.26
C GLU A 70 13.21 4.03 -44.44
N ALA A 71 12.78 5.29 -44.30
CA ALA A 71 13.42 6.32 -43.48
C ALA A 71 13.25 6.12 -41.96
N LEU A 72 12.35 5.24 -41.51
CA LEU A 72 12.21 4.91 -40.09
C LEU A 72 13.48 4.22 -39.55
N SER A 73 13.71 4.39 -38.25
CA SER A 73 14.87 3.78 -37.59
C SER A 73 14.83 2.25 -37.70
N PRO A 74 15.98 1.58 -37.76
CA PRO A 74 16.04 0.11 -37.75
C PRO A 74 15.29 -0.52 -36.57
N GLN A 75 15.30 0.15 -35.41
CA GLN A 75 14.61 -0.32 -34.21
C GLN A 75 13.09 -0.33 -34.39
N ILE A 76 12.50 0.72 -34.96
CA ILE A 76 11.06 0.77 -35.24
C ILE A 76 10.68 -0.35 -36.22
N LYS A 77 11.44 -0.49 -37.32
CA LYS A 77 11.20 -1.52 -38.34
C LYS A 77 11.33 -2.95 -37.81
N ALA A 78 12.19 -3.16 -36.81
CA ALA A 78 12.39 -4.48 -36.20
C ALA A 78 11.35 -4.83 -35.14
N LEU A 79 10.74 -3.82 -34.50
CA LEU A 79 9.79 -4.02 -33.40
C LEU A 79 8.33 -3.96 -33.84
N ALA A 80 8.01 -3.22 -34.91
CA ALA A 80 6.66 -3.21 -35.48
C ALA A 80 6.32 -4.58 -36.08
N THR A 81 5.07 -5.01 -35.92
CA THR A 81 4.57 -6.26 -36.52
C THR A 81 4.52 -6.15 -38.04
N GLY A 82 4.15 -4.98 -38.55
CA GLY A 82 4.12 -4.69 -39.96
C GLY A 82 3.75 -3.24 -40.25
N TYR A 83 3.66 -2.92 -41.53
CA TYR A 83 3.20 -1.62 -41.98
C TYR A 83 2.31 -1.76 -43.21
N TYR A 84 1.46 -0.76 -43.41
CA TYR A 84 0.60 -0.62 -44.57
C TYR A 84 0.79 0.75 -45.20
N ILE A 85 0.73 0.82 -46.53
CA ILE A 85 0.85 2.08 -47.27
C ILE A 85 -0.54 2.57 -47.65
N GLY A 86 -0.89 3.78 -47.25
CA GLY A 86 -2.18 4.39 -47.55
C GLY A 86 -2.60 5.39 -46.49
N ASN A 87 -3.89 5.40 -46.19
CA ASN A 87 -4.52 6.30 -45.24
C ASN A 87 -5.57 5.55 -44.39
N LEU A 88 -6.34 6.24 -43.55
CA LEU A 88 -7.28 5.60 -42.62
C LEU A 88 -8.48 4.95 -43.34
N ALA A 89 -8.85 5.43 -44.53
CA ALA A 89 -9.91 4.84 -45.33
C ALA A 89 -9.49 3.47 -45.85
N LYS A 90 -8.32 3.41 -46.50
CA LYS A 90 -7.80 2.22 -47.17
C LYS A 90 -6.27 2.22 -47.18
N PHE A 91 -5.71 1.03 -46.96
CA PHE A 91 -4.27 0.85 -46.96
C PHE A 91 -3.89 -0.51 -47.54
N LYS A 92 -2.69 -0.59 -48.12
CA LYS A 92 -2.20 -1.78 -48.82
C LYS A 92 -1.03 -2.42 -48.09
N ASP A 93 -1.05 -3.74 -48.05
CA ASP A 93 0.11 -4.53 -47.63
C ASP A 93 1.20 -4.43 -48.71
N PRO A 94 2.39 -3.90 -48.39
CA PRO A 94 3.48 -3.73 -49.34
C PRO A 94 4.04 -5.06 -49.85
N ALA A 95 3.86 -6.17 -49.13
CA ALA A 95 4.35 -7.49 -49.54
C ALA A 95 3.42 -8.18 -50.54
N THR A 96 2.10 -8.05 -50.35
CA THR A 96 1.09 -8.76 -51.16
C THR A 96 0.33 -7.87 -52.13
N GLY A 97 0.38 -6.55 -51.95
CA GLY A 97 -0.44 -5.58 -52.68
C GLY A 97 -1.92 -5.61 -52.28
N ARG A 98 -2.31 -6.44 -51.31
CA ARG A 98 -3.70 -6.58 -50.86
C ARG A 98 -4.14 -5.34 -50.10
N GLU A 99 -5.34 -4.87 -50.41
CA GLU A 99 -5.98 -3.74 -49.75
C GLU A 99 -6.76 -4.20 -48.52
N TYR A 100 -6.70 -3.39 -47.47
CA TYR A 100 -7.36 -3.60 -46.19
C TYR A 100 -8.00 -2.30 -45.69
N THR A 101 -8.92 -2.46 -44.75
CA THR A 101 -9.51 -1.41 -43.91
C THR A 101 -9.14 -1.68 -42.45
N LEU A 102 -9.37 -0.71 -41.56
CA LEU A 102 -9.19 -0.89 -40.11
C LEU A 102 -9.94 -2.14 -39.59
N THR A 103 -11.18 -2.33 -40.04
CA THR A 103 -11.98 -3.51 -39.67
C THR A 103 -11.45 -4.82 -40.27
N GLY A 104 -10.86 -4.76 -41.46
CA GLY A 104 -10.32 -5.93 -42.17
C GLY A 104 -9.07 -6.53 -41.53
N ILE A 105 -8.37 -5.79 -40.67
CA ILE A 105 -7.21 -6.26 -39.90
C ILE A 105 -7.51 -6.44 -38.41
N TYR A 106 -8.79 -6.44 -38.03
CA TYR A 106 -9.23 -6.64 -36.65
C TYR A 106 -8.61 -5.67 -35.63
N THR A 107 -8.45 -4.38 -36.01
CA THR A 107 -7.95 -3.35 -35.11
C THR A 107 -8.72 -3.33 -33.79
N ASP A 108 -8.01 -3.35 -32.66
CA ASP A 108 -8.57 -3.20 -31.31
C ASP A 108 -8.41 -1.78 -30.78
N LEU A 109 -7.31 -1.11 -31.15
CA LEU A 109 -7.04 0.28 -30.83
C LEU A 109 -6.42 0.97 -32.05
N LEU A 110 -7.04 2.05 -32.50
CA LEU A 110 -6.45 3.01 -33.42
C LEU A 110 -5.86 4.17 -32.62
N ILE A 111 -4.60 4.51 -32.88
CA ILE A 111 -3.96 5.71 -32.35
C ILE A 111 -3.69 6.62 -33.53
N ILE A 112 -4.27 7.81 -33.46
CA ILE A 112 -3.91 8.96 -34.29
C ILE A 112 -3.10 9.85 -33.34
N PRO A 113 -1.77 9.93 -33.47
CA PRO A 113 -0.94 10.84 -32.68
C PRO A 113 -1.29 12.30 -32.99
N GLN A 114 -0.33 13.22 -33.07
CA GLN A 114 -0.59 14.61 -33.41
C GLN A 114 -0.67 14.84 -34.94
N PRO A 115 -1.86 14.84 -35.60
CA PRO A 115 -1.95 15.02 -37.05
C PRO A 115 -1.55 16.44 -37.43
N THR A 116 -0.81 16.57 -38.53
CA THR A 116 -0.43 17.87 -39.12
C THR A 116 -1.08 18.10 -40.48
N LYS A 117 -1.97 17.19 -40.90
CA LYS A 117 -2.76 17.27 -42.12
C LYS A 117 -4.22 16.93 -41.81
N PRO A 118 -5.20 17.53 -42.52
CA PRO A 118 -6.61 17.21 -42.35
C PRO A 118 -6.89 15.73 -42.67
N ILE A 119 -7.80 15.14 -41.93
CA ILE A 119 -8.32 13.79 -42.17
C ILE A 119 -9.52 13.91 -43.10
N ALA A 120 -9.53 13.17 -44.22
CA ALA A 120 -10.59 13.30 -45.22
C ALA A 120 -11.93 12.69 -44.78
N ALA A 121 -13.02 13.06 -45.43
CA ALA A 121 -14.38 12.60 -45.05
C ALA A 121 -14.55 11.08 -45.15
N ASP A 122 -13.97 10.45 -46.18
CA ASP A 122 -14.00 8.99 -46.35
C ASP A 122 -13.17 8.26 -45.27
N GLU A 123 -12.13 8.90 -44.76
CA GLU A 123 -11.35 8.43 -43.62
C GLU A 123 -12.12 8.52 -42.31
N VAL A 124 -12.85 9.63 -42.09
CA VAL A 124 -13.78 9.78 -40.96
C VAL A 124 -14.82 8.66 -40.99
N ASP A 125 -15.44 8.39 -42.14
CA ASP A 125 -16.42 7.31 -42.31
C ASP A 125 -15.84 5.93 -42.00
N ALA A 126 -14.58 5.70 -42.39
CA ALA A 126 -13.86 4.46 -42.09
C ALA A 126 -13.60 4.30 -40.58
N VAL A 127 -13.22 5.38 -39.89
CA VAL A 127 -13.07 5.38 -38.43
C VAL A 127 -14.41 5.15 -37.73
N ILE A 128 -15.49 5.80 -38.15
CA ILE A 128 -16.84 5.55 -37.61
C ILE A 128 -17.25 4.08 -37.80
N SER A 129 -16.98 3.52 -38.98
CA SER A 129 -17.25 2.12 -39.29
C SER A 129 -16.45 1.17 -38.39
N TYR A 130 -15.19 1.52 -38.12
CA TYR A 130 -14.33 0.84 -37.16
C TYR A 130 -14.88 0.90 -35.72
N LEU A 131 -15.26 2.08 -35.23
CA LEU A 131 -15.78 2.26 -33.86
C LEU A 131 -17.04 1.44 -33.61
N LYS A 132 -17.89 1.25 -34.64
CA LYS A 132 -19.11 0.43 -34.59
C LYS A 132 -18.88 -1.08 -34.49
N THR A 133 -17.62 -1.56 -34.56
CA THR A 133 -17.31 -3.00 -34.45
C THR A 133 -17.40 -3.49 -33.00
N ARG A 134 -16.47 -4.35 -32.53
CA ARG A 134 -16.51 -4.97 -31.19
C ARG A 134 -16.23 -3.99 -30.02
N GLY A 135 -16.46 -2.70 -30.24
CA GLY A 135 -16.28 -1.61 -29.28
C GLY A 135 -14.82 -1.16 -29.18
N GLY A 136 -14.17 -0.97 -30.34
CA GLY A 136 -12.75 -0.61 -30.46
C GLY A 136 -12.38 0.69 -29.75
N GLY A 137 -11.09 0.87 -29.51
CA GLY A 137 -10.52 2.07 -28.92
C GLY A 137 -10.03 3.06 -29.97
N LEU A 138 -10.19 4.36 -29.73
CA LEU A 138 -9.56 5.41 -30.50
C LEU A 138 -8.80 6.32 -29.54
N TRP A 139 -7.54 6.59 -29.83
CA TRP A 139 -6.77 7.63 -29.13
C TRP A 139 -6.31 8.67 -30.14
N VAL A 140 -6.85 9.88 -30.02
CA VAL A 140 -6.44 11.06 -30.78
C VAL A 140 -5.62 11.98 -29.88
N ALA A 141 -4.52 12.51 -30.39
CA ALA A 141 -3.78 13.55 -29.71
C ALA A 141 -3.79 14.86 -30.51
N GLY A 142 -3.82 15.98 -29.80
CA GLY A 142 -3.55 17.28 -30.39
C GLY A 142 -2.33 17.94 -29.76
N ASP A 143 -2.39 19.27 -29.70
CA ASP A 143 -1.32 20.15 -29.25
C ASP A 143 -1.96 21.34 -28.48
N SER A 144 -1.16 22.35 -28.22
CA SER A 144 -1.56 23.64 -27.66
C SER A 144 -1.65 24.74 -28.74
N ASP A 145 -1.88 25.98 -28.34
CA ASP A 145 -1.91 27.15 -29.23
C ASP A 145 -0.51 27.67 -29.63
N TYR A 146 0.56 26.97 -29.25
CA TYR A 146 1.93 27.34 -29.60
C TYR A 146 2.31 26.96 -31.04
N GLY A 147 2.95 27.87 -31.77
CA GLY A 147 3.50 27.59 -33.10
C GLY A 147 2.42 27.19 -34.11
N ALA A 148 2.53 25.99 -34.68
CA ALA A 148 1.55 25.44 -35.62
C ALA A 148 0.38 24.69 -34.94
N GLY A 149 0.34 24.70 -33.60
CA GLY A 149 -0.63 23.93 -32.82
C GLY A 149 -2.08 24.37 -33.00
N GLU A 150 -2.36 25.62 -33.39
CA GLU A 150 -3.71 26.08 -33.77
C GLU A 150 -4.32 25.21 -34.88
N ASP A 151 -3.55 24.95 -35.94
CA ASP A 151 -4.02 24.14 -37.05
C ASP A 151 -4.28 22.70 -36.59
N VAL A 152 -3.40 22.16 -35.72
CA VAL A 152 -3.55 20.83 -35.12
C VAL A 152 -4.84 20.76 -34.30
N ILE A 153 -5.09 21.74 -33.42
CA ILE A 153 -6.30 21.84 -32.60
C ILE A 153 -7.54 21.86 -33.50
N ARG A 154 -7.55 22.70 -34.55
CA ARG A 154 -8.67 22.75 -35.50
C ARG A 154 -8.90 21.40 -36.17
N MET A 155 -7.87 20.78 -36.73
CA MET A 155 -7.98 19.48 -37.40
C MET A 155 -8.46 18.37 -36.46
N VAL A 156 -7.97 18.35 -35.22
CA VAL A 156 -8.42 17.40 -34.19
C VAL A 156 -9.87 17.68 -33.80
N ASN A 157 -10.25 18.93 -33.55
CA ASN A 157 -11.63 19.28 -33.19
C ASN A 157 -12.62 18.93 -34.30
N ASP A 158 -12.30 19.28 -35.55
CA ASP A 158 -13.12 18.94 -36.72
C ASP A 158 -13.31 17.41 -36.82
N PHE A 159 -12.23 16.64 -36.64
CA PHE A 159 -12.29 15.19 -36.65
C PHE A 159 -13.12 14.62 -35.50
N MET A 160 -12.89 15.09 -34.27
CA MET A 160 -13.59 14.62 -33.07
C MET A 160 -15.09 14.91 -33.14
N ILE A 161 -15.49 16.10 -33.63
CA ILE A 161 -16.88 16.46 -33.87
C ILE A 161 -17.48 15.59 -34.99
N ALA A 162 -16.73 15.36 -36.08
CA ALA A 162 -17.21 14.57 -37.22
C ALA A 162 -17.47 13.09 -36.87
N ILE A 163 -16.66 12.50 -35.96
CA ILE A 163 -16.95 11.15 -35.43
C ILE A 163 -18.07 11.15 -34.38
N GLY A 164 -18.58 12.32 -33.99
CA GLY A 164 -19.68 12.49 -33.03
C GLY A 164 -19.25 12.50 -31.56
N ALA A 165 -17.96 12.69 -31.27
CA ALA A 165 -17.47 12.85 -29.90
C ALA A 165 -17.77 14.27 -29.38
N ASN A 166 -17.82 14.41 -28.06
CA ASN A 166 -18.07 15.67 -27.37
C ASN A 166 -16.84 16.19 -26.61
N ILE A 167 -15.71 15.52 -26.70
CA ILE A 167 -14.44 15.97 -26.13
C ILE A 167 -13.61 16.62 -27.24
N VAL A 168 -13.17 17.85 -26.99
CA VAL A 168 -12.45 18.71 -27.94
C VAL A 168 -11.33 19.45 -27.22
N LEU A 169 -10.43 20.09 -27.95
CA LEU A 169 -9.37 20.92 -27.40
C LEU A 169 -9.77 22.40 -27.42
N ASP A 170 -9.48 23.10 -26.33
CA ASP A 170 -9.49 24.56 -26.31
C ASP A 170 -8.26 25.09 -27.05
N TYR A 171 -8.35 26.32 -27.56
CA TYR A 171 -7.26 27.03 -28.23
C TYR A 171 -6.34 27.75 -27.23
N LEU A 172 -6.07 27.12 -26.09
CA LEU A 172 -5.18 27.64 -25.05
C LEU A 172 -4.29 26.53 -24.52
N SER A 173 -3.20 26.95 -23.88
CA SER A 173 -2.22 26.08 -23.25
C SER A 173 -2.45 25.94 -21.75
N VAL A 174 -1.96 24.83 -21.19
CA VAL A 174 -1.77 24.64 -19.75
C VAL A 174 -0.28 24.74 -19.45
N ALA A 175 0.08 25.66 -18.57
CA ALA A 175 1.40 25.74 -17.94
C ALA A 175 1.29 25.35 -16.46
N ASP A 176 2.37 24.90 -15.84
CA ASP A 176 2.42 24.62 -14.41
C ASP A 176 3.74 25.11 -13.80
N PRO A 177 3.75 26.24 -13.07
CA PRO A 177 4.97 26.83 -12.54
C PRO A 177 5.62 25.98 -11.43
N ILE A 178 4.91 24.99 -10.87
CA ILE A 178 5.39 24.17 -9.74
C ILE A 178 5.64 22.73 -10.16
N SER A 179 4.70 22.10 -10.85
CA SER A 179 4.79 20.70 -11.28
C SER A 179 5.29 20.63 -12.72
N ASN A 180 6.61 20.75 -12.90
CA ASN A 180 7.22 20.76 -14.23
C ASN A 180 8.64 20.18 -14.30
N CYS A 181 9.11 19.97 -15.53
CA CYS A 181 10.47 19.54 -15.86
C CYS A 181 11.38 20.72 -16.23
N GLY A 182 11.51 21.70 -15.33
CA GLY A 182 12.45 22.82 -15.42
C GLY A 182 11.95 24.05 -16.19
N ALA A 183 10.73 24.00 -16.74
CA ALA A 183 10.03 25.15 -17.31
C ALA A 183 8.53 24.89 -17.24
N ASP A 184 7.71 25.92 -17.03
CA ASP A 184 6.27 25.82 -16.75
C ASP A 184 5.46 25.08 -17.82
N TYR A 185 5.80 25.24 -19.10
CA TYR A 185 5.16 24.50 -20.21
C TYR A 185 5.52 23.00 -20.23
N ARG A 186 6.53 22.54 -19.49
CA ARG A 186 6.94 21.12 -19.41
C ARG A 186 6.21 20.45 -18.26
N VAL A 187 4.89 20.43 -18.34
CA VAL A 187 4.00 20.06 -17.26
C VAL A 187 4.22 18.61 -16.84
N VAL A 188 4.42 18.41 -15.53
CA VAL A 188 4.34 17.09 -14.89
C VAL A 188 2.89 16.88 -14.48
N ALA A 189 2.16 16.23 -15.37
CA ALA A 189 0.75 15.98 -15.21
C ALA A 189 0.48 14.81 -14.24
N LEU A 190 -0.65 14.86 -13.55
CA LEU A 190 -1.05 13.89 -12.53
C LEU A 190 -2.06 12.91 -13.12
N VAL A 191 -1.74 11.62 -13.08
CA VAL A 191 -2.65 10.53 -13.47
C VAL A 191 -3.61 10.27 -12.31
N ARG A 192 -4.82 10.82 -12.41
CA ARG A 192 -5.86 10.75 -11.38
C ARG A 192 -7.22 10.41 -12.01
N PRO A 193 -7.37 9.19 -12.55
CA PRO A 193 -8.63 8.71 -13.08
C PRO A 193 -9.70 8.61 -11.98
N PRO A 194 -10.99 8.60 -12.35
CA PRO A 194 -12.07 8.32 -11.41
C PRO A 194 -11.97 6.88 -10.88
N LYS A 195 -12.66 6.59 -9.77
CA LYS A 195 -12.51 5.34 -9.00
C LYS A 195 -12.71 4.08 -9.84
N GLU A 196 -13.70 4.10 -10.74
CA GLU A 196 -13.99 2.99 -11.65
C GLU A 196 -12.87 2.70 -12.67
N LEU A 197 -11.95 3.65 -12.87
CA LEU A 197 -10.77 3.55 -13.73
C LEU A 197 -9.46 3.70 -12.94
N GLU A 198 -9.47 3.51 -11.62
CA GLU A 198 -8.28 3.69 -10.76
C GLU A 198 -7.09 2.83 -11.20
N PHE A 199 -7.38 1.70 -11.85
CA PHE A 199 -6.36 0.80 -12.39
C PHE A 199 -5.49 1.44 -13.48
N LEU A 200 -5.94 2.52 -14.12
CA LEU A 200 -5.14 3.26 -15.09
C LEU A 200 -3.95 3.99 -14.43
N ALA A 201 -4.04 4.26 -13.13
CA ALA A 201 -2.96 4.88 -12.35
C ALA A 201 -1.96 3.85 -11.76
N TYR A 202 -2.18 2.54 -11.95
CA TYR A 202 -1.30 1.54 -11.36
C TYR A 202 0.11 1.61 -11.98
N GLY A 203 1.08 1.96 -11.12
CA GLY A 203 2.48 2.20 -11.50
C GLY A 203 2.68 3.47 -12.33
N ALA A 204 1.66 4.32 -12.44
CA ALA A 204 1.71 5.54 -13.22
C ALA A 204 0.97 6.68 -12.51
N GLU A 205 1.72 7.51 -11.81
CA GLU A 205 1.19 8.63 -11.03
C GLU A 205 1.42 9.97 -11.73
N LYS A 206 2.51 10.07 -12.50
CA LYS A 206 2.90 11.31 -13.17
C LYS A 206 3.50 11.09 -14.55
N ILE A 207 3.11 11.93 -15.49
CA ILE A 207 3.58 11.87 -16.89
C ILE A 207 3.99 13.25 -17.38
N LEU A 208 4.84 13.30 -18.41
CA LEU A 208 5.16 14.55 -19.08
C LEU A 208 4.06 14.90 -20.07
N MET A 209 3.64 16.16 -20.03
CA MET A 209 2.87 16.82 -21.07
C MET A 209 3.70 18.04 -21.52
N HIS A 210 4.25 18.04 -22.73
CA HIS A 210 5.30 18.98 -23.16
C HIS A 210 4.74 20.15 -24.00
N GLY A 211 4.07 21.06 -23.31
CA GLY A 211 3.31 22.16 -23.92
C GLY A 211 1.87 21.75 -24.20
N PRO A 212 1.13 21.19 -23.23
CA PRO A 212 -0.22 20.69 -23.49
C PRO A 212 -1.23 21.80 -23.69
N GLY A 213 -2.22 21.54 -24.53
CA GLY A 213 -3.49 22.26 -24.48
C GLY A 213 -4.37 21.85 -23.29
N VAL A 214 -5.63 22.28 -23.28
CA VAL A 214 -6.66 21.84 -22.32
C VAL A 214 -7.85 21.21 -23.04
N VAL A 215 -8.41 20.14 -22.47
CA VAL A 215 -9.60 19.47 -23.02
C VAL A 215 -10.88 20.17 -22.55
N ALA A 216 -11.78 20.46 -23.48
CA ALA A 216 -13.09 21.05 -23.27
C ALA A 216 -14.21 20.09 -23.68
N PHE A 217 -15.44 20.46 -23.36
CA PHE A 217 -16.65 19.79 -23.85
C PHE A 217 -17.23 20.57 -25.03
N TYR A 218 -17.62 19.88 -26.09
CA TYR A 218 -18.41 20.43 -27.18
C TYR A 218 -19.88 20.06 -27.01
N ASN A 219 -20.73 21.07 -26.88
CA ASN A 219 -22.18 20.91 -26.78
C ASN A 219 -22.82 21.04 -28.17
N PRO A 220 -23.24 19.92 -28.80
CA PRO A 220 -23.82 19.94 -30.14
C PRO A 220 -25.21 20.58 -30.19
N ALA A 221 -25.89 20.74 -29.04
CA ALA A 221 -27.22 21.36 -29.00
C ALA A 221 -27.15 22.89 -29.13
N THR A 222 -26.05 23.49 -28.67
CA THR A 222 -25.83 24.94 -28.68
C THR A 222 -24.70 25.38 -29.59
N ASP A 223 -23.93 24.43 -30.13
CA ASP A 223 -22.72 24.67 -30.92
C ASP A 223 -21.67 25.50 -30.15
N THR A 224 -21.47 25.17 -28.87
CA THR A 224 -20.57 25.90 -27.96
C THR A 224 -19.60 24.98 -27.23
N PHE A 225 -18.47 25.54 -26.81
CA PHE A 225 -17.48 24.84 -25.99
C PHE A 225 -17.69 25.24 -24.52
N GLU A 226 -17.61 24.26 -23.63
CA GLU A 226 -17.85 24.42 -22.20
C GLU A 226 -16.69 23.82 -21.39
N LYS A 227 -16.44 24.36 -20.18
CA LYS A 227 -15.44 23.81 -19.25
C LYS A 227 -15.86 22.39 -18.87
N LEU A 228 -14.96 21.44 -19.08
CA LEU A 228 -15.27 20.02 -18.86
C LEU A 228 -15.69 19.75 -17.41
N THR A 229 -15.07 20.45 -16.45
CA THR A 229 -15.37 20.33 -15.01
C THR A 229 -16.81 20.64 -14.63
N ASP A 230 -17.48 21.51 -15.39
CA ASP A 230 -18.89 21.84 -15.14
C ASP A 230 -19.82 20.74 -15.63
N VAL A 231 -19.44 20.09 -16.74
CA VAL A 231 -20.21 19.04 -17.43
C VAL A 231 -20.10 17.68 -16.74
N LEU A 232 -18.97 17.38 -16.07
CA LEU A 232 -18.76 16.10 -15.36
C LEU A 232 -19.80 15.80 -14.27
N LYS A 233 -20.57 16.80 -13.82
CA LYS A 233 -21.64 16.62 -12.82
C LYS A 233 -22.85 15.86 -13.37
N THR A 234 -23.04 15.87 -14.69
CA THR A 234 -24.23 15.33 -15.36
C THR A 234 -23.93 14.29 -16.43
N ARG A 235 -22.64 14.02 -16.70
CA ARG A 235 -22.17 13.13 -17.77
C ARG A 235 -21.27 12.04 -17.19
N ASP A 236 -21.78 10.83 -17.18
CA ASP A 236 -21.10 9.64 -16.66
C ASP A 236 -20.29 8.90 -17.73
N ASP A 237 -20.47 9.22 -19.00
CA ASP A 237 -19.74 8.64 -20.13
C ASP A 237 -18.40 9.36 -20.39
N ILE A 238 -18.16 10.53 -19.79
CA ILE A 238 -16.88 11.24 -19.87
C ILE A 238 -16.06 11.03 -18.60
N LYS A 239 -14.79 10.66 -18.76
CA LYS A 239 -13.84 10.35 -17.69
C LYS A 239 -12.54 11.11 -17.92
N VAL A 240 -12.18 12.00 -17.00
CA VAL A 240 -10.85 12.65 -17.03
C VAL A 240 -9.84 11.74 -16.35
N ILE A 241 -8.77 11.42 -17.06
CA ILE A 241 -7.73 10.48 -16.60
C ILE A 241 -6.52 11.25 -16.08
N VAL A 242 -6.14 12.33 -16.76
CA VAL A 242 -4.94 13.12 -16.45
C VAL A 242 -5.30 14.58 -16.27
N TRP A 243 -4.77 15.15 -15.19
CA TRP A 243 -5.00 16.51 -14.75
C TRP A 243 -3.69 17.27 -14.57
N SER A 244 -3.72 18.60 -14.65
CA SER A 244 -2.62 19.41 -14.15
C SER A 244 -2.56 19.34 -12.62
N SER A 245 -1.51 19.88 -12.02
CA SER A 245 -1.53 20.13 -10.57
C SER A 245 -2.52 21.27 -10.25
N PRO A 246 -2.90 21.46 -8.97
CA PRO A 246 -3.70 22.60 -8.55
C PRO A 246 -3.07 23.97 -8.82
N ASN A 247 -1.79 24.03 -9.16
CA ASN A 247 -1.08 25.26 -9.52
C ASN A 247 -1.03 25.49 -11.05
N GLY A 248 -1.66 24.61 -11.84
CA GLY A 248 -1.73 24.81 -13.28
C GLY A 248 -2.37 26.15 -13.62
N THR A 249 -1.95 26.74 -14.73
CA THR A 249 -2.42 28.05 -15.21
C THR A 249 -2.75 27.94 -16.69
N ILE A 250 -3.89 28.50 -17.09
CA ILE A 250 -4.24 28.67 -18.50
C ILE A 250 -3.45 29.84 -19.07
N VAL A 251 -2.71 29.60 -20.15
CA VAL A 251 -1.89 30.62 -20.81
C VAL A 251 -2.20 30.68 -22.31
N GLU A 252 -1.97 31.87 -22.88
CA GLU A 252 -2.07 32.13 -24.32
C GLU A 252 -0.65 32.25 -24.87
N ASN A 253 -0.33 31.41 -25.84
CA ASN A 253 0.93 31.41 -26.57
C ASN A 253 0.80 32.03 -27.97
N ASN A 254 -0.43 32.29 -28.42
CA ASN A 254 -0.71 33.00 -29.66
C ASN A 254 -1.80 34.07 -29.50
N ALA A 255 -1.38 35.34 -29.40
CA ALA A 255 -2.26 36.50 -29.18
C ALA A 255 -3.35 36.74 -30.24
N LYS A 256 -3.35 35.99 -31.35
CA LYS A 256 -4.41 36.06 -32.37
C LYS A 256 -5.61 35.17 -32.05
N ILE A 257 -5.45 34.22 -31.14
CA ILE A 257 -6.45 33.20 -30.85
C ILE A 257 -6.86 33.36 -29.39
N ARG A 258 -8.16 33.35 -29.14
CA ARG A 258 -8.69 33.36 -27.78
C ARG A 258 -9.26 31.99 -27.47
N GLY A 259 -9.08 31.56 -26.23
CA GLY A 259 -9.76 30.36 -25.75
C GLY A 259 -11.27 30.48 -25.82
N ILE A 260 -11.92 29.32 -25.90
CA ILE A 260 -13.36 29.24 -26.14
C ILE A 260 -14.08 28.87 -24.84
N ALA A 261 -13.60 27.85 -24.13
CA ALA A 261 -14.17 27.36 -22.87
C ALA A 261 -13.42 27.87 -21.63
N TYR A 262 -12.10 28.01 -21.69
CA TYR A 262 -11.27 28.42 -20.56
C TYR A 262 -10.78 29.86 -20.67
N GLU A 263 -10.53 30.50 -19.53
CA GLU A 263 -10.10 31.90 -19.43
C GLU A 263 -8.60 31.99 -19.13
N ILE A 264 -7.89 32.84 -19.88
CA ILE A 264 -6.47 33.12 -19.69
C ILE A 264 -6.21 33.60 -18.26
N GLY A 265 -5.16 33.08 -17.63
CA GLY A 265 -4.78 33.40 -16.25
C GLY A 265 -5.56 32.64 -15.18
N SER A 266 -6.53 31.79 -15.56
CA SER A 266 -7.18 30.89 -14.61
C SER A 266 -6.15 29.95 -13.99
N VAL A 267 -6.17 29.83 -12.66
CA VAL A 267 -5.31 28.92 -11.89
C VAL A 267 -6.16 27.78 -11.33
N GLY A 268 -5.70 26.54 -11.47
CA GLY A 268 -6.38 25.36 -10.94
C GLY A 268 -5.94 24.05 -11.60
N THR A 269 -6.80 23.04 -11.50
CA THR A 269 -6.62 21.75 -12.14
C THR A 269 -7.36 21.69 -13.48
N PHE A 270 -6.63 21.39 -14.55
CA PHE A 270 -7.16 21.37 -15.91
C PHE A 270 -7.05 19.96 -16.52
N PRO A 271 -8.09 19.50 -17.25
CA PRO A 271 -8.10 18.19 -17.89
C PRO A 271 -7.18 18.18 -19.12
N MET A 272 -6.32 17.17 -19.24
CA MET A 272 -5.39 17.04 -20.36
C MET A 272 -5.46 15.70 -21.09
N VAL A 273 -5.92 14.64 -20.42
CA VAL A 273 -6.28 13.37 -21.09
C VAL A 273 -7.65 12.95 -20.61
N VAL A 274 -8.57 12.79 -21.55
CA VAL A 274 -9.98 12.53 -21.30
C VAL A 274 -10.44 11.39 -22.18
N ALA A 275 -11.23 10.49 -21.62
CA ALA A 275 -11.92 9.45 -22.37
C ALA A 275 -13.42 9.71 -22.37
N GLN A 276 -14.04 9.47 -23.52
CA GLN A 276 -15.49 9.38 -23.68
C GLN A 276 -15.84 7.95 -24.08
N ILE A 277 -16.76 7.35 -23.32
CA ILE A 277 -17.42 6.12 -23.71
C ILE A 277 -18.54 6.50 -24.67
N MET A 278 -18.62 5.81 -25.81
CA MET A 278 -19.56 6.13 -26.90
C MET A 278 -20.63 5.02 -27.01
N PRO A 279 -21.76 5.10 -26.29
CA PRO A 279 -22.81 4.09 -26.34
C PRO A 279 -23.32 3.80 -27.75
N GLN A 280 -23.39 4.84 -28.60
CA GLN A 280 -23.80 4.73 -30.00
C GLN A 280 -22.86 3.87 -30.87
N TYR A 281 -21.64 3.61 -30.39
CA TYR A 281 -20.63 2.80 -31.05
C TYR A 281 -20.24 1.59 -30.19
N ASN A 282 -21.23 0.85 -29.66
CA ASN A 282 -20.99 -0.36 -28.88
C ASN A 282 -20.06 -0.13 -27.67
N ASN A 283 -20.24 1.01 -27.00
CA ASN A 283 -19.40 1.48 -25.91
C ASN A 283 -17.92 1.58 -26.31
N ALA A 284 -17.62 2.03 -27.53
CA ALA A 284 -16.26 2.35 -27.95
C ALA A 284 -15.64 3.38 -27.00
N VAL A 285 -14.32 3.28 -26.80
CA VAL A 285 -13.57 4.19 -25.92
C VAL A 285 -12.83 5.18 -26.81
N VAL A 286 -13.22 6.46 -26.77
CA VAL A 286 -12.54 7.53 -27.49
C VAL A 286 -11.74 8.36 -26.50
N ILE A 287 -10.43 8.41 -26.66
CA ILE A 287 -9.49 9.14 -25.81
C ILE A 287 -8.98 10.34 -26.59
N LEU A 288 -9.06 11.52 -25.98
CA LEU A 288 -8.43 12.75 -26.45
C LEU A 288 -7.35 13.16 -25.45
N SER A 289 -6.13 13.36 -25.93
CA SER A 289 -5.05 13.97 -25.17
C SER A 289 -4.60 15.28 -25.80
N SER A 290 -4.36 16.30 -24.98
CA SER A 290 -3.86 17.61 -25.43
C SER A 290 -2.34 17.64 -25.67
N GLU A 291 -1.70 16.47 -25.61
CA GLU A 291 -0.31 16.20 -25.97
C GLU A 291 -0.23 14.77 -26.48
N THR A 292 0.78 14.47 -27.30
CA THR A 292 0.87 13.18 -27.99
C THR A 292 1.53 12.06 -27.19
N PRO A 293 0.99 10.81 -27.24
CA PRO A 293 1.65 9.65 -26.64
C PRO A 293 3.00 9.32 -27.30
N ILE A 294 3.12 9.62 -28.60
CA ILE A 294 4.30 9.41 -29.45
C ILE A 294 4.39 10.52 -30.50
N GLY A 295 5.59 10.84 -30.98
CA GLY A 295 5.80 11.96 -31.89
C GLY A 295 6.04 13.27 -31.13
N GLY A 296 5.64 14.39 -31.74
CA GLY A 296 5.83 15.73 -31.17
C GLY A 296 7.29 16.08 -30.88
N TYR A 297 7.51 17.17 -30.13
CA TYR A 297 8.84 17.54 -29.68
C TYR A 297 9.35 16.60 -28.59
N GLN A 298 8.55 16.32 -27.55
CA GLN A 298 8.87 15.34 -26.51
C GLN A 298 7.58 14.66 -26.03
N PRO A 299 7.34 13.39 -26.41
CA PRO A 299 6.05 12.74 -26.20
C PRO A 299 5.82 12.30 -24.75
N MET A 300 4.55 12.08 -24.42
CA MET A 300 4.10 11.63 -23.10
C MET A 300 4.70 10.28 -22.66
N ILE A 301 5.11 9.40 -23.59
CA ILE A 301 5.78 8.13 -23.27
C ILE A 301 7.18 8.27 -22.62
N THR A 302 7.66 9.51 -22.45
CA THR A 302 8.96 9.79 -21.84
C THR A 302 9.04 9.30 -20.40
N ALA A 303 10.06 8.50 -20.08
CA ALA A 303 10.32 7.98 -18.73
C ALA A 303 11.14 8.94 -17.85
N GLN A 304 11.88 9.86 -18.46
CA GLN A 304 12.66 10.86 -17.73
C GLN A 304 12.87 12.12 -18.58
N TYR A 305 12.74 13.29 -17.96
CA TYR A 305 13.04 14.57 -18.61
C TYR A 305 13.58 15.57 -17.59
N TYR A 306 14.70 16.24 -17.89
CA TYR A 306 15.40 17.17 -16.98
C TYR A 306 15.52 16.65 -15.53
N LEU A 307 16.02 15.42 -15.36
CA LEU A 307 16.21 14.72 -14.08
C LEU A 307 14.92 14.37 -13.31
N VAL A 308 13.74 14.65 -13.87
CA VAL A 308 12.46 14.20 -13.33
C VAL A 308 12.13 12.83 -13.90
N TYR A 309 12.02 11.83 -13.03
CA TYR A 309 11.48 10.50 -13.39
C TYR A 309 9.97 10.58 -13.54
N LEU A 310 9.47 9.92 -14.59
CA LEU A 310 8.10 9.97 -15.08
C LEU A 310 7.64 8.55 -15.44
N ASP A 311 6.33 8.36 -15.47
CA ASP A 311 5.72 7.05 -15.65
C ASP A 311 5.14 6.86 -17.06
N GLY A 312 5.62 7.64 -18.03
CA GLY A 312 5.12 7.68 -19.41
C GLY A 312 4.89 6.30 -20.04
N PRO A 313 5.89 5.39 -20.06
CA PRO A 313 5.71 4.05 -20.62
C PRO A 313 4.62 3.24 -19.91
N ARG A 314 4.54 3.32 -18.57
CA ARG A 314 3.54 2.58 -17.80
C ARG A 314 2.14 3.13 -18.05
N PHE A 315 1.99 4.45 -18.05
CA PHE A 315 0.72 5.12 -18.34
C PHE A 315 0.19 4.76 -19.72
N VAL A 316 1.03 4.88 -20.75
CA VAL A 316 0.66 4.55 -22.14
C VAL A 316 0.26 3.08 -22.24
N ARG A 317 0.98 2.16 -21.59
CA ARG A 317 0.58 0.74 -21.53
C ARG A 317 -0.80 0.58 -20.90
N ASN A 318 -1.06 1.20 -19.75
CA ASN A 318 -2.34 1.10 -19.06
C ASN A 318 -3.50 1.58 -19.96
N LEU A 319 -3.34 2.71 -20.64
CA LEU A 319 -4.35 3.22 -21.57
C LEU A 319 -4.57 2.29 -22.76
N VAL A 320 -3.48 1.78 -23.36
CA VAL A 320 -3.58 0.85 -24.49
C VAL A 320 -4.31 -0.42 -24.09
N LEU A 321 -3.93 -1.06 -22.99
CA LEU A 321 -4.55 -2.28 -22.49
C LEU A 321 -6.04 -2.10 -22.18
N TRP A 322 -6.41 -0.94 -21.65
CA TRP A 322 -7.80 -0.62 -21.36
C TRP A 322 -8.61 -0.35 -22.63
N ALA A 323 -8.11 0.52 -23.52
CA ALA A 323 -8.80 0.91 -24.73
C ALA A 323 -8.90 -0.23 -25.76
N SER A 324 -7.92 -1.14 -25.80
CA SER A 324 -7.98 -2.37 -26.60
C SER A 324 -8.82 -3.48 -25.94
N ARG A 325 -9.34 -3.24 -24.72
CA ARG A 325 -10.04 -4.22 -23.87
C ARG A 325 -9.20 -5.43 -23.47
N TYR A 326 -7.89 -5.39 -23.69
CA TYR A 326 -6.94 -6.41 -23.25
C TYR A 326 -6.60 -6.27 -21.75
N MET A 327 -7.62 -6.50 -20.92
CA MET A 327 -7.58 -6.23 -19.47
C MET A 327 -6.83 -7.29 -18.64
N GLY A 328 -6.16 -8.28 -19.25
CA GLY A 328 -5.55 -9.40 -18.53
C GLY A 328 -4.54 -8.96 -17.47
N GLU A 329 -3.58 -8.14 -17.88
CA GLU A 329 -2.59 -7.57 -16.97
C GLU A 329 -3.22 -6.61 -15.95
N LEU A 330 -4.09 -5.68 -16.39
CA LEU A 330 -4.71 -4.71 -15.50
C LEU A 330 -5.56 -5.36 -14.41
N LYS A 331 -6.30 -6.43 -14.74
CA LYS A 331 -7.05 -7.23 -13.76
C LYS A 331 -6.14 -7.90 -12.75
N TYR A 332 -5.01 -8.45 -13.20
CA TYR A 332 -4.02 -9.03 -12.30
C TYR A 332 -3.44 -7.97 -11.35
N VAL A 333 -3.04 -6.81 -11.86
CA VAL A 333 -2.53 -5.71 -11.03
C VAL A 333 -3.58 -5.20 -10.05
N ALA A 334 -4.85 -5.08 -10.46
CA ALA A 334 -5.96 -4.73 -9.56
C ALA A 334 -6.14 -5.74 -8.42
N GLN A 335 -6.07 -7.04 -8.73
CA GLN A 335 -6.16 -8.10 -7.74
C GLN A 335 -4.98 -8.07 -6.76
N VAL A 336 -3.77 -7.84 -7.25
CA VAL A 336 -2.58 -7.66 -6.39
C VAL A 336 -2.76 -6.45 -5.48
N GLY A 337 -3.23 -5.31 -6.02
CA GLY A 337 -3.51 -4.10 -5.23
C GLY A 337 -4.53 -4.35 -4.11
N ALA A 338 -5.64 -5.04 -4.41
CA ALA A 338 -6.65 -5.40 -3.42
C ALA A 338 -6.09 -6.33 -2.32
N THR A 339 -5.23 -7.28 -2.71
CA THR A 339 -4.56 -8.20 -1.77
C THR A 339 -3.60 -7.44 -0.85
N LEU A 340 -2.79 -6.53 -1.39
CA LEU A 340 -1.89 -5.68 -0.61
C LEU A 340 -2.66 -4.77 0.37
N GLY A 341 -3.80 -4.22 -0.06
CA GLY A 341 -4.69 -3.47 0.83
C GLY A 341 -5.18 -4.29 2.02
N THR A 342 -5.55 -5.55 1.78
CA THR A 342 -5.96 -6.49 2.84
C THR A 342 -4.81 -6.75 3.83
N TYR A 343 -3.61 -7.07 3.33
CA TYR A 343 -2.44 -7.30 4.18
C TYR A 343 -2.05 -6.07 5.00
N ARG A 344 -2.17 -4.86 4.44
CA ARG A 344 -1.94 -3.63 5.20
C ARG A 344 -2.86 -3.51 6.41
N THR A 345 -4.16 -3.75 6.22
CA THR A 345 -5.14 -3.72 7.32
C THR A 345 -4.85 -4.79 8.37
N GLU A 346 -4.41 -5.98 7.97
CA GLU A 346 -4.02 -7.04 8.92
C GLU A 346 -2.76 -6.67 9.71
N ILE A 347 -1.77 -6.05 9.08
CA ILE A 347 -0.55 -5.55 9.76
C ILE A 347 -0.90 -4.47 10.79
N GLU A 348 -1.80 -3.56 10.47
CA GLU A 348 -2.28 -2.53 11.40
C GLU A 348 -2.93 -3.16 12.63
N LYS A 349 -3.81 -4.15 12.45
CA LYS A 349 -4.42 -4.92 13.57
C LYS A 349 -3.39 -5.67 14.40
N LEU A 350 -2.38 -6.27 13.76
CA LEU A 350 -1.30 -6.96 14.47
C LEU A 350 -0.45 -6.00 15.30
N ALA A 351 -0.21 -4.78 14.80
CA ALA A 351 0.51 -3.75 15.54
C ALA A 351 -0.26 -3.34 16.81
N GLU A 352 -1.58 -3.14 16.71
CA GLU A 352 -2.44 -2.84 17.86
C GLU A 352 -2.43 -3.97 18.90
N ALA A 353 -2.57 -5.22 18.45
CA ALA A 353 -2.52 -6.39 19.33
C ALA A 353 -1.16 -6.52 20.06
N LEU A 354 -0.05 -6.23 19.36
CA LEU A 354 1.28 -6.25 19.96
C LEU A 354 1.42 -5.20 21.06
N THR A 355 0.91 -3.99 20.85
CA THR A 355 0.88 -2.94 21.88
C THR A 355 0.09 -3.38 23.12
N ALA A 356 -1.06 -4.05 22.94
CA ALA A 356 -1.85 -4.58 24.05
C ALA A 356 -1.09 -5.65 24.86
N VAL A 357 -0.39 -6.57 24.18
CA VAL A 357 0.44 -7.59 24.82
C VAL A 357 1.60 -6.95 25.59
N GLN A 358 2.28 -5.93 25.03
CA GLN A 358 3.34 -5.21 25.72
C GLN A 358 2.86 -4.56 27.02
N ASN A 359 1.67 -3.97 27.02
CA ASN A 359 1.07 -3.39 28.23
C ASN A 359 0.74 -4.46 29.28
N SER A 360 0.22 -5.61 28.84
CA SER A 360 -0.03 -6.76 29.72
C SER A 360 1.25 -7.28 30.36
N ILE A 361 2.35 -7.37 29.59
CA ILE A 361 3.68 -7.77 30.12
C ILE A 361 4.15 -6.80 31.19
N LYS A 362 4.06 -5.47 30.97
CA LYS A 362 4.45 -4.47 31.98
C LYS A 362 3.65 -4.59 33.28
N SER A 363 2.36 -4.89 33.17
CA SER A 363 1.49 -5.13 34.33
C SER A 363 1.93 -6.39 35.10
N VAL A 364 2.24 -7.47 34.40
CA VAL A 364 2.77 -8.71 35.01
C VAL A 364 4.13 -8.46 35.66
N GLU A 365 5.05 -7.75 35.00
CA GLU A 365 6.36 -7.38 35.56
C GLU A 365 6.21 -6.60 36.88
N SER A 366 5.26 -5.67 36.92
CA SER A 366 4.94 -4.91 38.14
C SER A 366 4.42 -5.83 39.24
N SER A 367 3.47 -6.71 38.91
CA SER A 367 2.90 -7.69 39.85
C SER A 367 3.97 -8.64 40.40
N VAL A 368 4.90 -9.11 39.56
CA VAL A 368 6.02 -9.97 39.99
C VAL A 368 6.96 -9.23 40.93
N LYS A 369 7.21 -7.94 40.72
CA LYS A 369 8.03 -7.11 41.61
C LYS A 369 7.39 -6.94 42.98
N GLU A 370 6.08 -6.71 43.02
CA GLU A 370 5.30 -6.65 44.27
C GLU A 370 5.36 -7.98 45.02
N LEU A 371 5.05 -9.10 44.35
CA LEU A 371 5.13 -10.43 44.95
C LEU A 371 6.51 -10.76 45.52
N ARG A 372 7.59 -10.35 44.84
CA ARG A 372 8.96 -10.53 45.36
C ARG A 372 9.17 -9.78 46.67
N THR A 373 8.66 -8.55 46.76
CA THR A 373 8.75 -7.71 47.97
C THR A 373 7.99 -8.36 49.13
N ASP A 374 6.79 -8.89 48.86
CA ASP A 374 5.97 -9.59 49.85
C ASP A 374 6.68 -10.85 50.38
N VAL A 375 7.31 -11.63 49.50
CA VAL A 375 8.09 -12.83 49.90
C VAL A 375 9.28 -12.45 50.79
N GLU A 376 9.99 -11.36 50.49
CA GLU A 376 11.09 -10.87 51.33
C GLU A 376 10.60 -10.44 52.73
N SER A 377 9.45 -9.76 52.79
CA SER A 377 8.80 -9.37 54.04
C SER A 377 8.36 -10.57 54.89
N LEU A 378 7.74 -11.58 54.25
CA LEU A 378 7.34 -12.83 54.91
C LEU A 378 8.55 -13.60 55.46
N LYS A 379 9.66 -13.65 54.70
CA LYS A 379 10.91 -14.28 55.15
C LYS A 379 11.48 -13.60 56.39
N ALA A 380 11.46 -12.26 56.42
CA ALA A 380 11.90 -11.49 57.59
C ALA A 380 11.02 -11.77 58.81
N SER A 381 9.69 -11.74 58.62
CA SER A 381 8.72 -12.04 59.68
C SER A 381 8.89 -13.45 60.24
N THR A 382 9.10 -14.45 59.38
CA THR A 382 9.35 -15.84 59.77
C THR A 382 10.64 -15.99 60.58
N SER A 383 11.71 -15.34 60.14
CA SER A 383 13.00 -15.34 60.87
C SER A 383 12.86 -14.72 62.27
N ASN A 384 12.11 -13.62 62.38
CA ASN A 384 11.85 -12.97 63.65
C ASN A 384 11.05 -13.86 64.61
N LEU A 385 9.99 -14.50 64.11
CA LEU A 385 9.21 -15.44 64.90
C LEU A 385 10.05 -16.62 65.39
N ALA A 386 10.89 -17.19 64.52
CA ALA A 386 11.80 -18.28 64.88
C ALA A 386 12.75 -17.86 66.02
N ASN A 387 13.34 -16.66 65.93
CA ASN A 387 14.21 -16.12 66.98
C ASN A 387 13.47 -15.90 68.31
N GLN A 388 12.24 -15.38 68.26
CA GLN A 388 11.41 -15.20 69.45
C GLN A 388 11.08 -16.54 70.13
N LEU A 389 10.70 -17.55 69.34
CA LEU A 389 10.44 -18.90 69.84
C LEU A 389 11.70 -19.52 70.47
N GLN A 390 12.86 -19.38 69.82
CA GLN A 390 14.13 -19.86 70.36
C GLN A 390 14.45 -19.22 71.73
N GLN A 391 14.25 -17.90 71.85
CA GLN A 391 14.44 -17.19 73.12
C GLN A 391 13.46 -17.67 74.20
N GLN A 392 12.20 -17.89 73.85
CA GLN A 392 11.20 -18.42 74.78
C GLN A 392 11.58 -19.82 75.26
N ILE A 393 12.01 -20.71 74.37
CA ILE A 393 12.50 -22.06 74.70
C ILE A 393 13.68 -21.96 75.68
N SER A 394 14.70 -21.15 75.39
CA SER A 394 15.85 -20.99 76.30
C SER A 394 15.47 -20.45 77.69
N ARG A 395 14.46 -19.58 77.77
CA ARG A 395 13.93 -19.12 79.07
C ARG A 395 13.20 -20.24 79.81
N VAL A 396 12.45 -21.08 79.11
CA VAL A 396 11.75 -22.23 79.69
C VAL A 396 12.76 -23.27 80.18
N ASP A 397 13.77 -23.60 79.38
CA ASP A 397 14.85 -24.52 79.76
C ASP A 397 15.55 -24.05 81.04
N GLY A 398 15.92 -22.76 81.11
CA GLY A 398 16.55 -22.21 82.32
C GLY A 398 15.65 -22.27 83.56
N ARG A 399 14.33 -22.13 83.39
CA ARG A 399 13.36 -22.33 84.50
C ARG A 399 13.26 -23.79 84.92
N ILE A 400 13.28 -24.73 83.96
CA ILE A 400 13.29 -26.17 84.23
C ILE A 400 14.56 -26.55 85.02
N ASP A 401 15.74 -26.06 84.61
CA ASP A 401 17.00 -26.32 85.32
C ASP A 401 17.00 -25.76 86.75
N SER A 402 16.40 -24.58 86.96
CA SER A 402 16.24 -24.03 88.31
C SER A 402 15.34 -24.92 89.17
N LEU A 403 14.18 -25.30 88.63
CA LEU A 403 13.23 -26.16 89.34
C LEU A 403 13.82 -27.54 89.65
N SER A 404 14.61 -28.12 88.72
CA SER A 404 15.30 -29.39 88.94
C SER A 404 16.27 -29.30 90.13
N ARG A 405 17.06 -28.22 90.21
CA ARG A 405 17.99 -27.99 91.34
C ARG A 405 17.25 -27.76 92.66
N ASP A 406 16.16 -27.01 92.64
CA ASP A 406 15.34 -26.79 93.83
C ASP A 406 14.70 -28.10 94.30
N LEU A 407 14.26 -28.97 93.38
CA LEU A 407 13.74 -30.30 93.68
C LEU A 407 14.81 -31.22 94.29
N ASP A 408 16.04 -31.21 93.76
CA ASP A 408 17.17 -31.98 94.31
C ASP A 408 17.51 -31.53 95.74
N ARG A 409 17.50 -30.22 96.00
CA ARG A 409 17.69 -29.66 97.35
C ARG A 409 16.62 -30.13 98.31
N VAL A 410 15.35 -30.00 97.94
CA VAL A 410 14.22 -30.47 98.76
C VAL A 410 14.32 -31.97 99.02
N SER A 411 14.70 -32.77 98.02
CA SER A 411 14.93 -34.21 98.17
C SER A 411 16.06 -34.51 99.17
N GLY A 412 17.15 -33.74 99.12
CA GLY A 412 18.24 -33.80 100.10
C GLY A 412 17.80 -33.45 101.51
N ASP A 413 17.08 -32.34 101.68
CA ASP A 413 16.55 -31.88 102.97
C ASP A 413 15.59 -32.92 103.58
N VAL A 414 14.73 -33.54 102.77
CA VAL A 414 13.84 -34.62 103.20
C VAL A 414 14.61 -35.85 103.70
N LYS A 415 15.70 -36.24 103.00
CA LYS A 415 16.55 -37.35 103.45
C LYS A 415 17.28 -37.03 104.76
N ALA A 416 17.76 -35.81 104.92
CA ALA A 416 18.38 -35.35 106.15
C ALA A 416 17.38 -35.40 107.31
N LEU A 417 16.17 -34.87 107.12
CA LEU A 417 15.11 -34.91 108.12
C LEU A 417 14.73 -36.35 108.50
N GLY A 418 14.66 -37.27 107.54
CA GLY A 418 14.42 -38.69 107.82
C GLY A 418 15.53 -39.34 108.67
N SER A 419 16.77 -38.92 108.46
CA SER A 419 17.92 -39.35 109.27
C SER A 419 17.86 -38.78 110.68
N ASP A 420 17.58 -37.49 110.83
CA ASP A 420 17.40 -36.81 112.12
C ASP A 420 16.25 -37.45 112.92
N LEU A 421 15.12 -37.75 112.28
CA LEU A 421 14.00 -38.43 112.91
C LEU A 421 14.37 -39.84 113.42
N SER A 422 15.15 -40.58 112.64
CA SER A 422 15.67 -41.90 113.04
C SER A 422 16.62 -41.81 114.24
N ALA A 423 17.47 -40.79 114.27
CA ALA A 423 18.36 -40.51 115.40
C ALA A 423 17.56 -40.17 116.67
N VAL A 424 16.56 -39.29 116.57
CA VAL A 424 15.65 -38.96 117.68
C VAL A 424 14.91 -40.20 118.18
N SER A 425 14.39 -41.04 117.28
CA SER A 425 13.72 -42.30 117.64
C SER A 425 14.67 -43.22 118.42
N THR A 426 15.92 -43.37 117.96
CA THR A 426 16.95 -44.16 118.66
C THR A 426 17.23 -43.63 120.06
N VAL A 427 17.45 -42.31 120.19
CA VAL A 427 17.65 -41.66 121.51
C VAL A 427 16.44 -41.89 122.41
N THR A 428 15.22 -41.82 121.87
CA THR A 428 13.98 -42.05 122.61
C THR A 428 13.88 -43.50 123.09
N TYR A 429 14.19 -44.48 122.25
CA TYR A 429 14.22 -45.90 122.64
C TYR A 429 15.28 -46.19 123.70
N VAL A 430 16.48 -45.61 123.57
CA VAL A 430 17.54 -45.73 124.58
C VAL A 430 17.09 -45.11 125.90
N ALA A 431 16.50 -43.91 125.87
CA ALA A 431 15.97 -43.25 127.06
C ALA A 431 14.86 -44.06 127.74
N LEU A 432 13.93 -44.63 126.97
CA LEU A 432 12.89 -45.53 127.48
C LEU A 432 13.47 -46.80 128.09
N ALA A 433 14.47 -47.41 127.46
CA ALA A 433 15.15 -48.59 128.00
C ALA A 433 15.85 -48.29 129.32
N ILE A 434 16.56 -47.15 129.41
CA ILE A 434 17.19 -46.68 130.65
C ILE A 434 16.13 -46.41 131.73
N ALA A 435 15.03 -45.76 131.38
CA ALA A 435 13.93 -45.49 132.30
C ALA A 435 13.31 -46.79 132.83
N LEU A 436 13.09 -47.79 131.96
CA LEU A 436 12.64 -49.12 132.33
C LEU A 436 13.60 -49.80 133.30
N VAL A 437 14.91 -49.86 132.97
CA VAL A 437 15.94 -50.43 133.86
C VAL A 437 15.94 -49.73 135.22
N SER A 438 15.83 -48.39 135.23
CA SER A 438 15.77 -47.59 136.46
C SER A 438 14.53 -47.90 137.30
N LEU A 439 13.38 -48.11 136.64
CA LEU A 439 12.14 -48.55 137.28
C LEU A 439 12.31 -49.97 137.87
N THR A 440 12.87 -50.92 137.12
CA THR A 440 13.10 -52.30 137.59
C THR A 440 14.05 -52.35 138.78
N LEU A 441 15.14 -51.56 138.74
CA LEU A 441 16.07 -51.40 139.86
C LEU A 441 15.38 -50.78 141.07
N SER A 442 14.47 -49.82 140.86
CA SER A 442 13.72 -49.18 141.95
C SER A 442 12.70 -50.14 142.58
N VAL A 443 12.00 -50.95 141.78
CA VAL A 443 11.08 -52.01 142.27
C VAL A 443 11.83 -53.12 142.99
N LEU A 444 12.97 -53.59 142.46
CA LEU A 444 13.84 -54.57 143.14
C LEU A 444 14.34 -54.07 144.49
N ARG A 445 14.57 -52.76 144.63
CA ARG A 445 14.94 -52.13 145.90
C ARG A 445 13.76 -52.02 146.88
N TRP A 446 12.53 -51.91 146.38
CA TRP A 446 11.30 -51.84 147.19
C TRP A 446 10.85 -53.22 147.71
N VAL A 447 10.99 -54.29 146.91
CA VAL A 447 10.64 -55.67 147.30
C VAL A 447 11.58 -56.26 148.37
N LYS A 448 12.71 -55.60 148.65
CA LYS A 448 13.65 -55.97 149.73
C LYS A 448 13.36 -55.29 151.08
N LYS A 449 12.15 -54.79 151.30
CA LYS A 449 11.67 -54.32 152.61
C LYS A 449 10.79 -55.35 153.28
#